data_AF-A0A955IQA0-F1
#
_entry.id   AF-A0A955IQA0-F1
#
_cell.length_a   1.000
_cell.length_b   1.000
_cell.length_c   1.000
_cell.angle_alpha   90.00
_cell.angle_beta   90.00
_cell.angle_gamma   90.00
#
_symmetry.space_group_name_H-M   'P 1'
#
loop_
_entity.id
_entity.type
_entity.pdbx_description
1 polymer ?
#
loop_
_entity_poly.entity_id
_entity_poly.type
_entity_poly.pdbx_seq_one_letter_code
_entity_poly.pdbx_strand_id
1 'polypeptide(L)'
;MTKMADTFDELAAMFLSPDDPGGCDHAGDHEPPLTDGGAHAGPLVEVLLVGHLPVRGSLWLTPYAERLVDQTGPVTIVRLDGDEPALQLVGHDAAVVRGAAGATWREAILHLGVRTSAWLIRLPSSSNPVEWFDHGVDRVTVLTSGDQAAVAGAYQVLKQAVESAAEAHEDWPRLGLAVVGIDEQRAVEVAESIRRTARECLGVDIELVLTLPRMDVTSRTTRHLEFNHEPMPSLADVLEMLDVAILGYATTPNVPPTMRLVGHDDDPAPMHDDPAHADDTARVPDIETVDADRSHRAPSRRDDIHIRRTDETLERSPRLPASAQSFAPPSSRTDDVSRATPAMHDPSMEFDIPRLPRHPARPVLRTDDDAPASTSRAPEPDAAPPVDTSRATPTDTPEPSEAARRVDRGVRPHRTTAAEPAWTVRRGRKLAPSLGIELESKFPASPHEPVSDHGSPRSLASHVEGLRVLAIRPPKFEHVELAVDERGRMHLLGREADLRHFRRIEQWALAHCEILAMAAGGNLIDVSCREVVSHLFTDQPARVSDLYDSGIRLHVLAPVDTAHGRGWYSAPLNGPEG
;
A
#
# COMPACT_ATOMS: atom_id res chain seq x y z
N MET A 1 -13.45 -16.74 -40.97
CA MET A 1 -13.52 -15.72 -39.89
C MET A 1 -12.35 -15.98 -38.95
N THR A 2 -11.13 -15.68 -39.40
CA THR A 2 -9.87 -16.08 -38.72
C THR A 2 -8.79 -15.04 -39.04
N LYS A 3 -8.93 -13.83 -38.48
CA LYS A 3 -7.98 -12.72 -38.70
C LYS A 3 -7.93 -11.69 -37.56
N MET A 4 -8.23 -12.11 -36.33
CA MET A 4 -8.17 -11.24 -35.13
C MET A 4 -7.08 -11.67 -34.12
N ALA A 5 -6.25 -12.67 -34.46
CA ALA A 5 -5.21 -13.18 -33.56
C ALA A 5 -3.89 -12.39 -33.63
N ASP A 6 -3.67 -11.55 -34.65
CA ASP A 6 -2.36 -10.89 -34.90
C ASP A 6 -2.20 -9.51 -34.26
N THR A 7 -3.26 -8.91 -33.71
CA THR A 7 -3.19 -7.50 -33.27
C THR A 7 -2.28 -7.30 -32.06
N PHE A 8 -2.10 -8.35 -31.25
CA PHE A 8 -1.17 -8.31 -30.13
C PHE A 8 0.28 -8.51 -30.61
N ASP A 9 0.55 -9.44 -31.52
CA ASP A 9 1.89 -9.62 -32.10
C ASP A 9 2.34 -8.35 -32.87
N GLU A 10 1.41 -7.66 -33.54
CA GLU A 10 1.67 -6.34 -34.16
C GLU A 10 1.95 -5.23 -33.13
N LEU A 11 1.21 -5.18 -32.01
CA LEU A 11 1.44 -4.19 -30.95
C LEU A 11 2.73 -4.49 -30.17
N ALA A 12 3.01 -5.75 -29.87
CA ALA A 12 4.26 -6.19 -29.29
C ALA A 12 5.43 -5.84 -30.21
N ALA A 13 5.32 -6.10 -31.52
CA ALA A 13 6.32 -5.66 -32.50
C ALA A 13 6.50 -4.14 -32.55
N MET A 14 5.42 -3.36 -32.34
CA MET A 14 5.46 -1.90 -32.36
C MET A 14 6.16 -1.28 -31.13
N PHE A 15 6.07 -1.92 -29.97
CA PHE A 15 6.73 -1.47 -28.73
C PHE A 15 8.10 -2.13 -28.48
N LEU A 16 8.41 -3.23 -29.17
CA LEU A 16 9.60 -4.06 -28.92
C LEU A 16 10.57 -4.11 -30.10
N SER A 17 10.37 -3.35 -31.17
CA SER A 17 11.34 -3.26 -32.27
C SER A 17 12.67 -2.71 -31.73
N PRO A 18 13.76 -3.51 -31.70
CA PRO A 18 15.10 -2.97 -31.50
C PRO A 18 15.55 -2.28 -32.79
N ASP A 19 16.27 -1.16 -32.65
CA ASP A 19 17.02 -0.59 -33.76
C ASP A 19 18.19 -1.53 -34.15
N ASP A 20 17.95 -2.33 -35.20
CA ASP A 20 18.91 -2.85 -36.19
C ASP A 20 19.80 -4.10 -35.84
N PRO A 21 20.61 -4.66 -36.77
CA PRO A 21 20.30 -5.90 -37.49
C PRO A 21 21.39 -6.97 -37.31
N GLY A 22 21.03 -8.20 -36.96
CA GLY A 22 22.03 -9.26 -36.88
C GLY A 22 21.43 -10.62 -36.60
N GLY A 23 21.21 -11.38 -37.67
CA GLY A 23 20.69 -12.75 -37.59
C GLY A 23 21.52 -13.65 -36.70
N CYS A 24 20.83 -14.49 -35.93
CA CYS A 24 21.42 -15.63 -35.25
C CYS A 24 20.61 -16.87 -35.65
N ASP A 25 21.23 -17.72 -36.47
CA ASP A 25 20.83 -19.10 -36.69
C ASP A 25 21.17 -19.94 -35.45
N HIS A 26 20.27 -20.91 -35.15
CA HIS A 26 20.40 -22.12 -34.32
C HIS A 26 19.45 -22.18 -33.11
N ALA A 27 18.31 -22.83 -33.32
CA ALA A 27 17.54 -23.49 -32.27
C ALA A 27 17.70 -25.01 -32.43
N GLY A 28 18.51 -25.62 -31.56
CA GLY A 28 18.47 -27.05 -31.31
C GLY A 28 17.35 -27.34 -30.31
N ASP A 29 16.61 -28.42 -30.56
CA ASP A 29 15.52 -28.92 -29.73
C ASP A 29 16.04 -29.27 -28.32
N HIS A 30 15.89 -28.35 -27.37
CA HIS A 30 15.97 -28.62 -25.95
C HIS A 30 14.55 -28.89 -25.43
N GLU A 31 14.26 -30.17 -25.19
CA GLU A 31 13.09 -30.59 -24.42
C GLU A 31 13.21 -30.00 -22.99
N PRO A 32 12.27 -29.16 -22.54
CA PRO A 32 12.36 -28.55 -21.23
C PRO A 32 12.20 -29.63 -20.16
N PRO A 33 13.07 -29.67 -19.14
CA PRO A 33 12.92 -30.62 -18.05
C PRO A 33 11.59 -30.37 -17.35
N LEU A 34 10.78 -31.42 -17.23
CA LEU A 34 9.62 -31.45 -16.34
C LEU A 34 10.09 -30.98 -14.95
N THR A 35 9.50 -29.90 -14.47
CA THR A 35 9.80 -29.31 -13.16
C THR A 35 9.40 -30.29 -12.07
N ASP A 36 10.35 -31.14 -11.66
CA ASP A 36 10.30 -31.82 -10.38
C ASP A 36 10.17 -30.70 -9.33
N GLY A 37 8.97 -30.57 -8.76
CA GLY A 37 8.70 -29.70 -7.63
C GLY A 37 9.50 -30.19 -6.45
N GLY A 38 10.80 -29.85 -6.42
CA GLY A 38 11.66 -30.05 -5.27
C GLY A 38 10.94 -29.42 -4.09
N ALA A 39 10.48 -30.27 -3.17
CA ALA A 39 9.77 -29.84 -1.98
C ALA A 39 10.74 -28.96 -1.19
N HIS A 40 10.62 -27.65 -1.35
CA HIS A 40 11.27 -26.70 -0.46
C HIS A 40 10.76 -27.03 0.94
N ALA A 41 11.68 -27.36 1.85
CA ALA A 41 11.34 -27.83 3.18
C ALA A 41 10.81 -26.71 4.10
N GLY A 42 10.78 -25.46 3.61
CA GLY A 42 10.31 -24.27 4.31
C GLY A 42 9.07 -23.66 3.67
N PRO A 43 8.48 -22.64 4.33
CA PRO A 43 7.35 -21.91 3.77
C PRO A 43 7.78 -21.10 2.54
N LEU A 44 6.87 -20.99 1.58
CA LEU A 44 7.08 -20.22 0.35
C LEU A 44 7.12 -18.72 0.67
N VAL A 45 8.16 -18.00 0.26
CA VAL A 45 8.23 -16.54 0.33
C VAL A 45 8.08 -15.96 -1.07
N GLU A 46 6.97 -15.28 -1.32
CA GLU A 46 6.57 -14.81 -2.64
C GLU A 46 6.27 -13.30 -2.64
N VAL A 47 6.91 -12.56 -3.55
CA VAL A 47 6.64 -11.15 -3.79
C VAL A 47 5.52 -10.99 -4.81
N LEU A 48 4.50 -10.19 -4.48
CA LEU A 48 3.36 -9.92 -5.35
C LEU A 48 3.42 -8.52 -5.99
N LEU A 49 3.50 -8.51 -7.31
CA LEU A 49 3.48 -7.32 -8.14
C LEU A 49 2.10 -7.17 -8.77
N VAL A 50 1.38 -6.12 -8.41
CA VAL A 50 0.03 -5.86 -8.93
C VAL A 50 0.16 -5.03 -10.21
N GLY A 51 -0.15 -5.66 -11.35
CA GLY A 51 -0.21 -5.00 -12.66
C GLY A 51 -1.50 -4.22 -12.87
N HIS A 52 -1.88 -4.00 -14.13
CA HIS A 52 -3.20 -3.44 -14.42
C HIS A 52 -4.25 -4.52 -14.22
N LEU A 53 -5.08 -4.34 -13.20
CA LEU A 53 -6.15 -5.26 -12.84
C LEU A 53 -7.51 -4.63 -13.15
N PRO A 54 -8.56 -5.46 -13.37
CA PRO A 54 -9.91 -4.94 -13.33
C PRO A 54 -10.14 -4.46 -11.90
N VAL A 55 -10.74 -3.28 -11.73
CA VAL A 55 -10.99 -2.64 -10.42
C VAL A 55 -9.72 -2.40 -9.57
N ARG A 56 -9.88 -2.05 -8.29
CA ARG A 56 -8.74 -1.82 -7.38
C ARG A 56 -7.96 -3.12 -7.18
N GLY A 57 -6.70 -3.14 -7.61
CA GLY A 57 -5.89 -4.36 -7.63
C GLY A 57 -5.72 -5.06 -6.28
N SER A 58 -5.78 -4.32 -5.17
CA SER A 58 -5.75 -4.87 -3.81
C SER A 58 -6.91 -5.82 -3.50
N LEU A 59 -8.04 -5.72 -4.21
CA LEU A 59 -9.20 -6.60 -4.03
C LEU A 59 -8.93 -8.05 -4.48
N TRP A 60 -7.94 -8.26 -5.34
CA TRP A 60 -7.57 -9.59 -5.85
C TRP A 60 -6.59 -10.34 -4.96
N LEU A 61 -5.96 -9.68 -3.98
CA LEU A 61 -4.99 -10.30 -3.08
C LEU A 61 -5.63 -11.36 -2.18
N THR A 62 -6.84 -11.10 -1.65
CA THR A 62 -7.53 -12.05 -0.77
C THR A 62 -7.95 -13.31 -1.53
N PRO A 63 -8.65 -13.22 -2.69
CA PRO A 63 -8.99 -14.41 -3.47
C PRO A 63 -7.75 -15.19 -3.94
N TYR A 64 -6.66 -14.48 -4.29
CA TYR A 64 -5.38 -15.13 -4.61
C TYR A 64 -4.84 -15.94 -3.43
N ALA A 65 -4.76 -15.34 -2.24
CA ALA A 65 -4.32 -16.02 -1.04
C ALA A 65 -5.23 -17.18 -0.65
N GLU A 66 -6.56 -17.02 -0.73
CA GLU A 66 -7.50 -18.11 -0.45
C GLU A 66 -7.29 -19.33 -1.36
N ARG A 67 -7.04 -19.08 -2.66
CA ARG A 67 -6.75 -20.15 -3.60
C ARG A 67 -5.40 -20.81 -3.34
N LEU A 68 -4.41 -20.03 -2.91
CA LEU A 68 -3.11 -20.56 -2.49
C LEU A 68 -3.23 -21.38 -1.21
N VAL A 69 -4.14 -21.02 -0.29
CA VAL A 69 -4.39 -21.80 0.93
C VAL A 69 -4.85 -23.23 0.61
N ASP A 70 -5.62 -23.43 -0.46
CA ASP A 70 -6.02 -24.76 -0.91
C ASP A 70 -4.81 -25.62 -1.34
N GLN A 71 -3.72 -24.99 -1.77
CA GLN A 71 -2.53 -25.65 -2.32
C GLN A 71 -1.43 -25.85 -1.28
N THR A 72 -1.22 -24.86 -0.41
CA THR A 72 -0.05 -24.82 0.49
C THR A 72 -0.41 -24.85 1.98
N GLY A 73 -1.64 -24.49 2.36
CA GLY A 73 -2.04 -24.31 3.76
C GLY A 73 -2.12 -22.83 4.17
N PRO A 74 -2.05 -22.47 5.47
CA PRO A 74 -2.27 -21.09 5.91
C PRO A 74 -1.34 -20.07 5.21
N VAL A 75 -1.90 -18.94 4.79
CA VAL A 75 -1.19 -17.90 4.05
C VAL A 75 -1.24 -16.59 4.83
N THR A 76 -0.11 -15.90 4.93
CA THR A 76 -0.03 -14.54 5.45
C THR A 76 0.39 -13.58 4.35
N ILE A 77 -0.40 -12.53 4.15
CA ILE A 77 -0.04 -11.42 3.26
C ILE A 77 0.59 -10.31 4.09
N VAL A 78 1.82 -9.94 3.76
CA VAL A 78 2.54 -8.79 4.31
C VAL A 78 2.31 -7.60 3.40
N ARG A 79 1.64 -6.55 3.90
CA ARG A 79 1.32 -5.35 3.12
C ARG A 79 2.28 -4.22 3.48
N LEU A 80 3.12 -3.86 2.52
CA LEU A 80 4.02 -2.72 2.60
C LEU A 80 3.55 -1.55 1.71
N ASP A 81 2.42 -1.69 1.03
CA ASP A 81 1.87 -0.72 0.08
C ASP A 81 0.97 0.36 0.71
N GLY A 82 0.81 0.32 2.04
CA GLY A 82 0.01 1.27 2.82
C GLY A 82 0.84 2.36 3.50
N ASP A 83 0.18 3.14 4.35
CA ASP A 83 0.84 4.12 5.21
C ASP A 83 1.43 3.50 6.48
N GLU A 84 0.90 2.35 6.89
CA GLU A 84 1.27 1.59 8.08
C GLU A 84 1.41 0.12 7.67
N PRO A 85 2.34 -0.62 8.30
CA PRO A 85 2.51 -2.04 8.01
C PRO A 85 1.28 -2.83 8.47
N ALA A 86 0.82 -3.76 7.63
CA ALA A 86 -0.34 -4.57 7.94
C ALA A 86 -0.14 -6.03 7.52
N LEU A 87 -0.69 -6.95 8.32
CA LEU A 87 -0.75 -8.38 8.01
C LEU A 87 -2.18 -8.78 7.71
N GLN A 88 -2.36 -9.61 6.70
CA GLN A 88 -3.63 -10.25 6.41
C GLN A 88 -3.47 -11.76 6.49
N LEU A 89 -4.15 -12.36 7.46
CA LEU A 89 -4.06 -13.77 7.78
C LEU A 89 -5.23 -14.51 7.12
N VAL A 90 -4.92 -15.45 6.24
CA VAL A 90 -5.89 -16.22 5.46
C VAL A 90 -5.74 -17.70 5.78
N GLY A 91 -6.80 -18.32 6.29
CA GLY A 91 -6.79 -19.75 6.63
C GLY A 91 -6.03 -20.10 7.92
N HIS A 92 -5.71 -19.11 8.77
CA HIS A 92 -5.10 -19.34 10.08
C HIS A 92 -6.14 -19.69 11.15
N ASP A 93 -5.76 -20.54 12.10
CA ASP A 93 -6.55 -20.85 13.29
C ASP A 93 -6.75 -19.62 14.18
N ALA A 94 -7.93 -19.50 14.78
CA ALA A 94 -8.27 -18.35 15.63
C ALA A 94 -7.33 -18.16 16.84
N ALA A 95 -6.73 -19.24 17.35
CA ALA A 95 -5.75 -19.16 18.43
C ALA A 95 -4.43 -18.51 17.97
N VAL A 96 -3.96 -18.82 16.76
CA VAL A 96 -2.76 -18.23 16.16
C VAL A 96 -2.99 -16.75 15.89
N VAL A 97 -4.17 -16.40 15.34
CA VAL A 97 -4.54 -15.00 15.11
C VAL A 97 -4.54 -14.20 16.41
N ARG A 98 -5.13 -14.74 17.49
CA ARG A 98 -5.16 -14.05 18.78
C ARG A 98 -3.78 -13.86 19.39
N GLY A 99 -2.86 -14.79 19.18
CA GLY A 99 -1.48 -14.67 19.66
C GLY A 99 -0.67 -13.60 18.91
N ALA A 100 -0.98 -13.37 17.63
CA ALA A 100 -0.41 -12.28 16.86
C ALA A 100 -1.11 -10.93 17.10
N ALA A 101 -2.40 -10.94 17.46
CA ALA A 101 -3.14 -9.73 17.78
C ALA A 101 -2.65 -9.10 19.09
N GLY A 102 -2.17 -7.85 19.01
CA GLY A 102 -1.62 -7.11 20.16
C GLY A 102 -0.11 -7.27 20.35
N ALA A 103 0.55 -8.07 19.51
CA ALA A 103 2.00 -8.10 19.40
C ALA A 103 2.49 -6.90 18.57
N THR A 104 3.77 -6.54 18.71
CA THR A 104 4.44 -5.66 17.73
C THR A 104 4.53 -6.37 16.37
N TRP A 105 4.78 -5.61 15.29
CA TRP A 105 4.94 -6.14 13.94
C TRP A 105 5.95 -7.30 13.88
N ARG A 106 7.13 -7.08 14.46
CA ARG A 106 8.21 -8.07 14.51
C ARG A 106 7.78 -9.31 15.30
N GLU A 107 7.17 -9.13 16.46
CA GLU A 107 6.70 -10.25 17.28
C GLU A 107 5.59 -11.04 16.59
N ALA A 108 4.70 -10.37 15.85
CA ALA A 108 3.66 -11.03 15.07
C ALA A 108 4.26 -11.90 13.95
N ILE A 109 5.25 -11.40 13.21
CA ILE A 109 5.95 -12.20 12.17
C ILE A 109 6.63 -13.41 12.81
N LEU A 110 7.36 -13.22 13.91
CA LEU A 110 8.02 -14.31 14.65
C LEU A 110 7.01 -15.34 15.18
N HIS A 111 5.83 -14.89 15.63
CA HIS A 111 4.76 -15.75 16.12
C HIS A 111 4.10 -16.58 15.00
N LEU A 112 3.96 -15.98 13.82
CA LEU A 112 3.36 -16.62 12.65
C LEU A 112 4.33 -17.57 11.95
N GLY A 113 5.62 -17.21 11.87
CA GLY A 113 6.75 -17.99 11.34
C GLY A 113 6.40 -19.30 10.65
N VAL A 114 6.70 -20.43 11.31
CA VAL A 114 6.50 -21.80 10.80
C VAL A 114 5.03 -22.26 10.72
N ARG A 115 4.07 -21.45 11.18
CA ARG A 115 2.64 -21.75 11.08
C ARG A 115 2.02 -21.20 9.79
N THR A 116 2.75 -20.35 9.10
CA THR A 116 2.41 -19.85 7.77
C THR A 116 3.09 -20.75 6.75
N SER A 117 2.33 -21.33 5.84
CA SER A 117 2.84 -22.13 4.73
C SER A 117 3.36 -21.28 3.56
N ALA A 118 2.76 -20.10 3.36
CA ALA A 118 3.26 -19.14 2.37
C ALA A 118 3.11 -17.68 2.85
N TRP A 119 4.16 -16.91 2.60
CA TRP A 119 4.28 -15.49 2.89
C TRP A 119 4.19 -14.71 1.59
N LEU A 120 3.12 -13.94 1.43
CA LEU A 120 2.87 -13.11 0.25
C LEU A 120 3.23 -11.65 0.57
N ILE A 121 4.30 -11.13 -0.01
CA ILE A 121 4.78 -9.77 0.27
C ILE A 121 4.29 -8.83 -0.82
N ARG A 122 3.40 -7.91 -0.46
CA ARG A 122 2.86 -6.88 -1.34
C ARG A 122 3.66 -5.58 -1.16
N LEU A 123 4.38 -5.20 -2.21
CA LEU A 123 5.24 -4.02 -2.23
C LEU A 123 4.51 -2.76 -2.74
N PRO A 124 4.92 -1.54 -2.34
CA PRO A 124 4.52 -0.31 -3.02
C PRO A 124 4.77 -0.36 -4.53
N SER A 125 3.92 0.27 -5.33
CA SER A 125 4.13 0.36 -6.79
C SER A 125 5.37 1.16 -7.20
N SER A 126 5.97 1.90 -6.26
CA SER A 126 7.21 2.66 -6.45
C SER A 126 8.47 1.92 -6.01
N SER A 127 8.35 0.66 -5.58
CA SER A 127 9.50 -0.10 -5.08
C SER A 127 10.50 -0.37 -6.19
N ASN A 128 11.78 -0.29 -5.86
CA ASN A 128 12.85 -0.56 -6.81
C ASN A 128 12.89 -2.07 -7.11
N PRO A 129 12.85 -2.50 -8.39
CA PRO A 129 12.93 -3.92 -8.73
C PRO A 129 14.16 -4.64 -8.21
N VAL A 130 15.29 -3.93 -8.04
CA VAL A 130 16.52 -4.51 -7.47
C VAL A 130 16.27 -5.12 -6.08
N GLU A 131 15.40 -4.53 -5.27
CA GLU A 131 15.11 -5.02 -3.90
C GLU A 131 14.39 -6.37 -3.90
N TRP A 132 13.79 -6.80 -5.02
CA TRP A 132 13.01 -8.04 -5.10
C TRP A 132 13.88 -9.30 -5.17
N PHE A 133 15.17 -9.12 -5.50
CA PHE A 133 16.11 -10.20 -5.77
C PHE A 133 17.01 -10.52 -4.57
N ASP A 134 16.89 -9.74 -3.49
CA ASP A 134 17.65 -9.92 -2.27
C ASP A 134 17.36 -11.29 -1.63
N HIS A 135 18.37 -11.85 -0.96
CA HIS A 135 18.36 -13.23 -0.49
C HIS A 135 17.13 -13.56 0.37
N GLY A 136 16.31 -14.53 -0.08
CA GLY A 136 15.19 -15.09 0.68
C GLY A 136 13.84 -15.13 -0.07
N VAL A 137 13.73 -14.47 -1.23
CA VAL A 137 12.52 -14.57 -2.07
C VAL A 137 12.59 -15.83 -2.94
N ASP A 138 11.59 -16.71 -2.82
CA ASP A 138 11.51 -17.92 -3.66
C ASP A 138 10.89 -17.63 -5.04
N ARG A 139 9.95 -16.68 -5.07
CA ARG A 139 9.12 -16.40 -6.25
C ARG A 139 8.71 -14.92 -6.33
N VAL A 140 8.68 -14.37 -7.53
CA VAL A 140 8.06 -13.07 -7.84
C VAL A 140 6.90 -13.30 -8.79
N THR A 141 5.68 -12.98 -8.38
CA THR A 141 4.48 -13.19 -9.19
C THR A 141 3.82 -11.88 -9.60
N VAL A 142 3.56 -11.72 -10.89
CA VAL A 142 2.79 -10.60 -11.44
C VAL A 142 1.31 -10.97 -11.53
N LEU A 143 0.45 -10.19 -10.90
CA LEU A 143 -1.01 -10.30 -11.04
C LEU A 143 -1.46 -9.41 -12.21
N THR A 144 -2.14 -9.99 -13.20
CA THR A 144 -2.61 -9.28 -14.40
C THR A 144 -4.05 -9.64 -14.78
N SER A 145 -4.75 -8.72 -15.44
CA SER A 145 -5.98 -9.02 -16.19
C SER A 145 -5.66 -9.61 -17.58
N GLY A 146 -6.70 -10.06 -18.31
CA GLY A 146 -6.60 -10.48 -19.71
C GLY A 146 -6.86 -9.41 -20.77
N ASP A 147 -7.11 -8.16 -20.38
CA ASP A 147 -7.20 -7.07 -21.35
C ASP A 147 -5.80 -6.70 -21.91
N GLN A 148 -5.74 -6.15 -23.12
CA GLN A 148 -4.46 -5.90 -23.80
C GLN A 148 -3.54 -4.94 -23.04
N ALA A 149 -4.10 -3.95 -22.34
CA ALA A 149 -3.30 -3.00 -21.57
C ALA A 149 -2.70 -3.68 -20.33
N ALA A 150 -3.46 -4.58 -19.69
CA ALA A 150 -2.97 -5.42 -18.61
C ALA A 150 -1.85 -6.37 -19.04
N VAL A 151 -2.03 -7.07 -20.16
CA VAL A 151 -1.01 -7.96 -20.72
C VAL A 151 0.28 -7.19 -21.03
N ALA A 152 0.18 -6.04 -21.70
CA ALA A 152 1.34 -5.20 -21.97
C ALA A 152 2.00 -4.69 -20.68
N GLY A 153 1.20 -4.24 -19.71
CA GLY A 153 1.69 -3.77 -18.41
C GLY A 153 2.41 -4.88 -17.61
N ALA A 154 1.88 -6.09 -17.59
CA ALA A 154 2.50 -7.23 -16.95
C ALA A 154 3.86 -7.57 -17.56
N TYR A 155 3.93 -7.58 -18.90
CA TYR A 155 5.19 -7.76 -19.61
C TYR A 155 6.22 -6.67 -19.29
N GLN A 156 5.80 -5.40 -19.20
CA GLN A 156 6.72 -4.30 -18.84
C GLN A 156 7.27 -4.46 -17.41
N VAL A 157 6.43 -4.89 -16.45
CA VAL A 157 6.90 -5.18 -15.08
C VAL A 157 7.92 -6.32 -15.09
N LEU A 158 7.65 -7.41 -15.82
CA LEU A 158 8.58 -8.54 -15.96
C LEU A 158 9.90 -8.12 -16.60
N LYS A 159 9.85 -7.32 -17.67
CA LYS A 159 11.04 -6.77 -18.33
C LYS A 159 11.88 -5.95 -17.34
N GLN A 160 11.26 -5.02 -16.61
CA GLN A 160 11.96 -4.22 -15.60
C GLN A 160 12.58 -5.08 -14.50
N ALA A 161 11.89 -6.13 -14.06
CA ALA A 161 12.41 -7.10 -13.10
C ALA A 161 13.69 -7.77 -13.63
N VAL A 162 13.63 -8.33 -14.84
CA VAL A 162 14.74 -9.05 -15.47
C VAL A 162 15.93 -8.14 -15.73
N GLU A 163 15.69 -6.93 -16.25
CA GLU A 163 16.76 -5.93 -16.48
C GLU A 163 17.46 -5.55 -15.17
N SER A 164 16.69 -5.33 -14.11
CA SER A 164 17.24 -4.97 -12.79
C SER A 164 18.04 -6.11 -12.15
N ALA A 165 17.58 -7.36 -12.29
CA ALA A 165 18.32 -8.53 -11.83
C ALA A 165 19.64 -8.72 -12.59
N ALA A 166 19.61 -8.51 -13.91
CA ALA A 166 20.80 -8.61 -14.75
C ALA A 166 21.87 -7.57 -14.35
N GLU A 167 21.45 -6.37 -13.95
CA GLU A 167 22.34 -5.33 -13.43
C GLU A 167 22.94 -5.68 -12.05
N ALA A 168 22.18 -6.36 -11.19
CA ALA A 168 22.62 -6.75 -9.85
C ALA A 168 23.59 -7.95 -9.84
N HIS A 169 23.68 -8.71 -10.94
CA HIS A 169 24.44 -9.97 -11.02
C HIS A 169 23.99 -11.04 -10.00
N GLU A 170 22.71 -11.04 -9.65
CA GLU A 170 22.11 -11.98 -8.69
C GLU A 170 21.36 -13.10 -9.41
N ASP A 171 21.22 -14.24 -8.73
CA ASP A 171 20.33 -15.31 -9.16
C ASP A 171 18.88 -14.82 -9.05
N TRP A 172 18.07 -15.09 -10.08
CA TRP A 172 16.68 -14.64 -10.11
C TRP A 172 15.75 -15.67 -9.45
N PRO A 173 14.77 -15.23 -8.63
CA PRO A 173 13.73 -16.08 -8.10
C PRO A 173 12.83 -16.56 -9.24
N ARG A 174 12.01 -17.58 -8.96
CA ARG A 174 11.05 -18.06 -9.96
C ARG A 174 10.09 -16.94 -10.36
N LEU A 175 9.87 -16.77 -11.66
CA LEU A 175 8.88 -15.80 -12.16
C LEU A 175 7.53 -16.48 -12.32
N GLY A 176 6.54 -15.91 -11.65
CA GLY A 176 5.16 -16.33 -11.69
C GLY A 176 4.25 -15.32 -12.39
N LEU A 177 3.17 -15.82 -12.96
CA LEU A 177 2.06 -15.04 -13.48
C LEU A 177 0.75 -15.54 -12.87
N ALA A 178 -0.08 -14.62 -12.40
CA ALA A 178 -1.44 -14.89 -11.98
C ALA A 178 -2.40 -14.06 -12.83
N VAL A 179 -3.33 -14.73 -13.53
CA VAL A 179 -4.27 -14.07 -14.43
C VAL A 179 -5.66 -14.03 -13.80
N VAL A 180 -6.27 -12.84 -13.74
CA VAL A 180 -7.49 -12.59 -12.96
C VAL A 180 -8.61 -11.94 -13.80
N GLY A 181 -9.86 -12.17 -13.40
CA GLY A 181 -11.05 -11.52 -13.95
C GLY A 181 -11.53 -12.04 -15.31
N ILE A 182 -10.95 -13.14 -15.81
CA ILE A 182 -11.33 -13.76 -17.09
C ILE A 182 -11.43 -15.28 -16.93
N ASP A 183 -12.16 -15.97 -17.80
CA ASP A 183 -12.29 -17.43 -17.74
C ASP A 183 -10.94 -18.16 -17.83
N GLU A 184 -10.88 -19.35 -17.25
CA GLU A 184 -9.64 -20.13 -17.11
C GLU A 184 -8.98 -20.43 -18.46
N GLN A 185 -9.77 -20.73 -19.49
CA GLN A 185 -9.23 -20.99 -20.83
C GLN A 185 -8.56 -19.74 -21.41
N ARG A 186 -9.23 -18.58 -21.31
CA ARG A 186 -8.67 -17.29 -21.72
C ARG A 186 -7.43 -16.91 -20.91
N ALA A 187 -7.42 -17.22 -19.61
CA ALA A 187 -6.27 -17.01 -18.73
C ALA A 187 -5.05 -17.81 -19.16
N VAL A 188 -5.23 -19.08 -19.55
CA VAL A 188 -4.15 -19.90 -20.12
C VAL A 188 -3.63 -19.30 -21.42
N GLU A 189 -4.51 -18.86 -22.34
CA GLU A 189 -4.10 -18.21 -23.60
C GLU A 189 -3.25 -16.95 -23.35
N VAL A 190 -3.67 -16.11 -22.40
CA VAL A 190 -2.93 -14.89 -22.00
C VAL A 190 -1.56 -15.25 -21.42
N ALA A 191 -1.51 -16.26 -20.54
CA ALA A 191 -0.27 -16.69 -19.91
C ALA A 191 0.72 -17.30 -20.91
N GLU A 192 0.26 -18.14 -21.84
CA GLU A 192 1.09 -18.67 -22.93
C GLU A 192 1.64 -17.55 -23.82
N SER A 193 0.83 -16.54 -24.13
CA SER A 193 1.26 -15.40 -24.92
C SER A 193 2.39 -14.64 -24.22
N ILE A 194 2.21 -14.27 -22.95
CA ILE A 194 3.23 -13.56 -22.15
C ILE A 194 4.49 -14.43 -22.01
N ARG A 195 4.35 -15.72 -21.71
CA ARG A 195 5.47 -16.65 -21.56
C ARG A 195 6.28 -16.78 -22.83
N ARG A 196 5.63 -16.92 -23.99
CA ARG A 196 6.29 -16.97 -25.30
C ARG A 196 7.11 -15.70 -25.55
N THR A 197 6.51 -14.53 -25.38
CA THR A 197 7.20 -13.24 -25.57
C THR A 197 8.35 -13.06 -24.59
N ALA A 198 8.17 -13.39 -23.31
CA ALA A 198 9.24 -13.30 -22.31
C ALA A 198 10.40 -14.26 -22.62
N ARG A 199 10.11 -15.49 -23.07
CA ARG A 199 11.15 -16.44 -23.47
C ARG A 199 11.94 -15.96 -24.68
N GLU A 200 11.25 -15.43 -25.70
CA GLU A 200 11.87 -14.94 -26.93
C GLU A 200 12.67 -13.64 -26.72
N CYS A 201 12.12 -12.69 -25.96
CA CYS A 201 12.70 -11.35 -25.82
C CYS A 201 13.58 -11.16 -24.58
N LEU A 202 13.29 -11.87 -23.49
CA LEU A 202 13.97 -11.71 -22.21
C LEU A 202 14.79 -12.95 -21.82
N GLY A 203 14.62 -14.08 -22.52
CA GLY A 203 15.33 -15.33 -22.22
C GLY A 203 14.92 -15.99 -20.90
N VAL A 204 13.78 -15.59 -20.32
CA VAL A 204 13.26 -16.14 -19.05
C VAL A 204 11.98 -16.94 -19.28
N ASP A 205 11.76 -17.93 -18.41
CA ASP A 205 10.51 -18.69 -18.39
C ASP A 205 9.59 -18.20 -17.28
N ILE A 206 8.28 -18.21 -17.54
CA ILE A 206 7.26 -17.70 -16.63
C ILE A 206 6.23 -18.79 -16.35
N GLU A 207 6.09 -19.13 -15.08
CA GLU A 207 5.13 -20.11 -14.59
C GLU A 207 3.73 -19.47 -14.47
N LEU A 208 2.70 -20.11 -15.04
CA LEU A 208 1.32 -19.76 -14.70
C LEU A 208 1.01 -20.32 -13.31
N VAL A 209 1.05 -19.46 -12.30
CA VAL A 209 0.86 -19.85 -10.90
C VAL A 209 -0.61 -20.10 -10.60
N LEU A 210 -1.49 -19.22 -11.11
CA LEU A 210 -2.88 -19.21 -10.70
C LEU A 210 -3.79 -18.50 -11.71
N THR A 211 -5.03 -18.97 -11.83
CA THR A 211 -6.10 -18.31 -12.58
C THR A 211 -7.29 -18.00 -11.66
N LEU A 212 -7.74 -16.74 -11.61
CA LEU A 212 -8.88 -16.29 -10.80
C LEU A 212 -9.99 -15.73 -11.70
N PRO A 213 -10.97 -16.53 -12.13
CA PRO A 213 -11.94 -16.05 -13.11
C PRO A 213 -12.87 -14.97 -12.58
N ARG A 214 -13.18 -15.00 -11.28
CA ARG A 214 -14.06 -14.05 -10.61
C ARG A 214 -13.60 -13.81 -9.19
N MET A 215 -13.97 -12.65 -8.66
CA MET A 215 -13.96 -12.43 -7.21
C MET A 215 -15.18 -13.14 -6.63
N ASP A 216 -14.95 -14.25 -5.97
CA ASP A 216 -15.99 -14.90 -5.17
C ASP A 216 -16.05 -14.27 -3.77
N VAL A 217 -17.19 -14.44 -3.09
CA VAL A 217 -17.31 -14.04 -1.69
C VAL A 217 -16.33 -14.88 -0.89
N THR A 218 -15.39 -14.21 -0.23
CA THR A 218 -14.36 -14.83 0.61
C THR A 218 -15.03 -15.76 1.61
N SER A 219 -14.76 -17.06 1.48
CA SER A 219 -15.41 -18.10 2.27
C SER A 219 -14.60 -18.46 3.52
N ARG A 220 -13.31 -18.09 3.54
CA ARG A 220 -12.40 -18.41 4.63
C ARG A 220 -12.32 -17.25 5.63
N THR A 221 -11.98 -17.60 6.86
CA THR A 221 -11.76 -16.61 7.91
C THR A 221 -10.53 -15.80 7.54
N THR A 222 -10.76 -14.56 7.11
CA THR A 222 -9.73 -13.57 6.85
C THR A 222 -9.66 -12.64 8.05
N ARG A 223 -8.45 -12.37 8.54
CA ARG A 223 -8.22 -11.45 9.66
C ARG A 223 -7.16 -10.43 9.26
N HIS A 224 -7.41 -9.17 9.60
CA HIS A 224 -6.48 -8.09 9.35
C HIS A 224 -5.87 -7.64 10.68
N LEU A 225 -4.55 -7.53 10.71
CA LEU A 225 -3.80 -6.97 11.82
C LEU A 225 -3.11 -5.72 11.30
N GLU A 226 -3.47 -4.58 11.89
CA GLU A 226 -2.87 -3.27 11.60
C GLU A 226 -1.95 -2.91 12.77
N PHE A 227 -0.76 -2.42 12.44
CA PHE A 227 0.28 -2.11 13.44
C PHE A 227 0.47 -0.60 13.47
N ASN A 228 -0.60 0.06 13.89
CA ASN A 228 -0.67 1.50 14.01
C ASN A 228 0.49 1.97 14.90
N HIS A 229 1.14 3.06 14.51
CA HIS A 229 2.32 3.64 15.19
C HIS A 229 3.66 2.95 14.96
N GLU A 230 3.74 1.84 14.24
CA GLU A 230 5.03 1.27 13.84
C GLU A 230 5.52 1.86 12.51
N PRO A 231 6.83 2.13 12.36
CA PRO A 231 7.38 2.58 11.09
C PRO A 231 7.22 1.48 10.04
N MET A 232 6.93 1.87 8.80
CA MET A 232 6.90 0.94 7.68
C MET A 232 8.29 0.29 7.51
N PRO A 233 8.42 -1.04 7.64
CA PRO A 233 9.68 -1.73 7.43
C PRO A 233 10.04 -1.76 5.93
N SER A 234 11.33 -1.85 5.63
CA SER A 234 11.78 -2.15 4.27
C SER A 234 11.52 -3.62 3.94
N LEU A 235 11.60 -3.97 2.65
CA LEU A 235 11.54 -5.38 2.23
C LEU A 235 12.67 -6.20 2.88
N ALA A 236 13.89 -5.66 2.93
CA ALA A 236 15.03 -6.31 3.57
C ALA A 236 14.77 -6.60 5.06
N ASP A 237 14.18 -5.65 5.80
CA ASP A 237 13.82 -5.86 7.20
C ASP A 237 12.81 -7.00 7.35
N VAL A 238 11.83 -7.08 6.45
CA VAL A 238 10.83 -8.16 6.45
C VAL A 238 11.46 -9.51 6.16
N LEU A 239 12.33 -9.60 5.15
CA LEU A 239 13.01 -10.84 4.80
C LEU A 239 13.92 -11.32 5.94
N GLU A 240 14.68 -10.43 6.58
CA GLU A 240 15.48 -10.76 7.76
C GLU A 240 14.60 -11.31 8.90
N MET A 241 13.45 -10.67 9.16
CA MET A 241 12.51 -11.14 10.17
C MET A 241 11.92 -12.51 9.83
N LEU A 242 11.62 -12.78 8.55
CA LEU A 242 11.14 -14.07 8.08
C LEU A 242 12.20 -15.15 8.21
N ASP A 243 13.45 -14.87 7.84
CA ASP A 243 14.57 -15.79 8.03
C ASP A 243 14.72 -16.18 9.50
N VAL A 244 14.68 -15.21 10.41
CA VAL A 244 14.72 -15.49 11.86
C VAL A 244 13.49 -16.28 12.31
N ALA A 245 12.29 -15.97 11.81
CA ALA A 245 11.06 -16.67 12.18
C ALA A 245 11.05 -18.14 11.71
N ILE A 246 11.59 -18.39 10.52
CA ILE A 246 11.63 -19.71 9.87
C ILE A 246 12.77 -20.55 10.46
N LEU A 247 13.98 -19.99 10.61
CA LEU A 247 15.15 -20.69 11.14
C LEU A 247 15.11 -20.86 12.66
N GLY A 248 14.61 -19.85 13.39
CA GLY A 248 14.57 -19.84 14.85
C GLY A 248 13.70 -20.95 15.44
N TYR A 249 12.62 -21.32 14.76
CA TYR A 249 11.74 -22.41 15.21
C TYR A 249 12.30 -23.80 14.96
N ALA A 250 13.14 -23.98 13.93
CA ALA A 250 13.73 -25.28 13.61
C ALA A 250 14.70 -25.77 14.69
N THR A 251 15.21 -24.87 15.55
CA THR A 251 16.25 -25.17 16.54
C THR A 251 15.73 -25.33 17.96
N THR A 252 14.50 -24.91 18.28
CA THR A 252 13.90 -25.13 19.60
C THR A 252 13.06 -26.41 19.60
N PRO A 253 13.43 -27.46 20.38
CA PRO A 253 12.58 -28.64 20.54
C PRO A 253 11.23 -28.19 21.10
N ASN A 254 10.17 -28.60 20.41
CA ASN A 254 8.75 -28.32 20.61
C ASN A 254 8.29 -28.30 22.08
N VAL A 255 8.61 -27.23 22.82
CA VAL A 255 7.99 -26.89 24.08
C VAL A 255 6.93 -25.86 23.72
N PRO A 256 5.63 -26.14 23.87
CA PRO A 256 4.60 -25.15 23.61
C PRO A 256 4.93 -23.91 24.46
N PRO A 257 4.89 -22.70 23.88
CA PRO A 257 5.14 -21.49 24.64
C PRO A 257 4.06 -21.42 25.72
N THR A 258 4.46 -21.80 26.94
CA THR A 258 3.69 -21.49 28.14
C THR A 258 3.91 -20.01 28.33
N MET A 259 3.16 -19.18 27.60
CA MET A 259 2.99 -17.78 27.94
C MET A 259 2.45 -17.77 29.36
N ARG A 260 3.34 -17.58 30.34
CA ARG A 260 2.95 -17.08 31.64
C ARG A 260 2.37 -15.70 31.36
N LEU A 261 1.04 -15.62 31.32
CA LEU A 261 0.35 -14.39 31.68
C LEU A 261 0.93 -13.97 33.02
N VAL A 262 1.79 -12.95 33.00
CA VAL A 262 2.07 -12.18 34.20
C VAL A 262 0.75 -11.47 34.48
N GLY A 263 -0.08 -12.07 35.34
CA GLY A 263 -1.23 -11.42 35.91
C GLY A 263 -0.73 -10.17 36.62
N HIS A 264 -1.07 -9.02 36.07
CA HIS A 264 -1.07 -7.77 36.81
C HIS A 264 -2.35 -7.79 37.66
N ASP A 265 -2.28 -8.54 38.77
CA ASP A 265 -3.30 -8.54 39.82
C ASP A 265 -3.14 -7.25 40.63
N ASP A 266 -3.72 -6.15 40.14
CA ASP A 266 -4.10 -5.00 40.96
C ASP A 266 -5.63 -5.05 41.12
N ASP A 267 -6.10 -6.01 41.92
CA ASP A 267 -7.46 -6.04 42.44
C ASP A 267 -7.41 -5.69 43.94
N PRO A 268 -7.91 -4.52 44.37
CA PRO A 268 -7.94 -4.16 45.78
C PRO A 268 -8.97 -5.01 46.53
N ALA A 269 -8.53 -5.59 47.64
CA ALA A 269 -9.31 -6.47 48.51
C ALA A 269 -10.73 -5.95 48.81
N PRO A 270 -11.75 -6.82 48.79
CA PRO A 270 -13.10 -6.45 49.21
C PRO A 270 -13.13 -6.33 50.74
N MET A 271 -13.45 -5.13 51.22
CA MET A 271 -13.79 -4.87 52.61
C MET A 271 -15.10 -5.60 52.94
N HIS A 272 -15.02 -6.53 53.89
CA HIS A 272 -16.16 -7.08 54.60
C HIS A 272 -16.85 -5.98 55.40
N ASP A 273 -18.14 -5.75 55.16
CA ASP A 273 -19.08 -5.25 56.16
C ASP A 273 -20.39 -6.01 56.01
N ASP A 274 -20.76 -6.70 57.10
CA ASP A 274 -22.00 -7.45 57.26
C ASP A 274 -23.19 -6.51 57.63
N PRO A 275 -24.44 -6.96 57.49
CA PRO A 275 -25.60 -6.11 57.19
C PRO A 275 -26.47 -5.78 58.40
N ALA A 276 -27.25 -4.70 58.27
CA ALA A 276 -28.51 -4.55 59.01
C ALA A 276 -29.53 -3.68 58.25
N HIS A 277 -30.74 -4.22 58.13
CA HIS A 277 -32.01 -3.57 57.76
C HIS A 277 -32.20 -3.19 56.29
N ALA A 278 -33.38 -3.24 55.70
CA ALA A 278 -34.66 -3.92 55.92
C ALA A 278 -35.48 -3.59 54.65
N ASP A 279 -36.33 -4.53 54.22
CA ASP A 279 -37.65 -4.24 53.62
C ASP A 279 -37.71 -3.27 52.43
N ASP A 280 -37.89 -3.79 51.20
CA ASP A 280 -39.08 -3.41 50.43
C ASP A 280 -39.29 -4.35 49.24
N THR A 281 -40.52 -4.81 49.13
CA THR A 281 -41.04 -5.71 48.11
C THR A 281 -41.56 -4.92 46.91
N ALA A 282 -41.03 -5.16 45.71
CA ALA A 282 -41.68 -4.75 44.47
C ALA A 282 -41.53 -5.79 43.35
N ARG A 283 -42.65 -6.48 43.14
CA ARG A 283 -43.08 -7.33 42.01
C ARG A 283 -42.46 -7.01 40.63
N VAL A 284 -42.01 -8.06 39.94
CA VAL A 284 -41.92 -8.15 38.47
C VAL A 284 -42.73 -9.39 38.04
N PRO A 285 -43.58 -9.32 37.00
CA PRO A 285 -44.41 -10.44 36.59
C PRO A 285 -43.71 -11.41 35.62
N ASP A 286 -44.16 -12.65 35.70
CA ASP A 286 -43.82 -13.82 34.90
C ASP A 286 -43.95 -13.59 33.38
N ILE A 287 -42.98 -14.10 32.62
CA ILE A 287 -43.14 -14.35 31.18
C ILE A 287 -43.20 -15.86 30.98
N GLU A 288 -44.37 -16.30 30.51
CA GLU A 288 -44.70 -17.68 30.17
C GLU A 288 -43.82 -18.23 29.06
N THR A 289 -43.16 -19.35 29.35
CA THR A 289 -42.63 -20.30 28.36
C THR A 289 -43.81 -21.03 27.70
N VAL A 290 -43.99 -20.81 26.39
CA VAL A 290 -44.92 -21.58 25.55
C VAL A 290 -44.17 -22.70 24.85
N ASP A 291 -44.53 -23.92 25.22
CA ASP A 291 -44.31 -25.17 24.50
C ASP A 291 -44.94 -25.13 23.10
N ALA A 292 -44.21 -25.64 22.11
CA ALA A 292 -44.79 -26.17 20.88
C ALA A 292 -43.93 -27.30 20.30
N ASP A 293 -44.12 -28.48 20.87
CA ASP A 293 -43.90 -29.77 20.22
C ASP A 293 -44.94 -29.97 19.11
N ARG A 294 -44.50 -30.22 17.87
CA ARG A 294 -45.31 -30.97 16.90
C ARG A 294 -44.46 -31.59 15.79
N SER A 295 -44.29 -32.89 15.93
CA SER A 295 -43.76 -33.82 14.94
C SER A 295 -44.75 -34.10 13.77
N HIS A 296 -44.16 -34.55 12.65
CA HIS A 296 -44.73 -35.34 11.53
C HIS A 296 -45.53 -34.64 10.40
N ARG A 297 -44.93 -34.56 9.20
CA ARG A 297 -45.24 -35.40 7.99
C ARG A 297 -44.63 -34.82 6.70
N ALA A 298 -43.76 -35.60 6.06
CA ALA A 298 -43.65 -35.70 4.60
C ALA A 298 -44.50 -36.93 4.16
N PRO A 299 -44.69 -37.29 2.86
CA PRO A 299 -44.15 -36.71 1.61
C PRO A 299 -45.21 -36.51 0.49
N SER A 300 -44.82 -35.98 -0.68
CA SER A 300 -45.05 -36.60 -2.01
C SER A 300 -45.07 -35.60 -3.19
N ARG A 301 -44.36 -36.00 -4.28
CA ARG A 301 -44.60 -35.78 -5.73
C ARG A 301 -44.52 -34.35 -6.30
N ARG A 302 -43.55 -34.09 -7.18
CA ARG A 302 -43.59 -34.27 -8.66
C ARG A 302 -44.68 -33.41 -9.30
N ASP A 303 -44.26 -32.32 -9.95
CA ASP A 303 -44.80 -31.94 -11.24
C ASP A 303 -43.72 -31.28 -12.10
N ASP A 304 -43.55 -31.86 -13.28
CA ASP A 304 -42.70 -31.45 -14.38
C ASP A 304 -43.29 -30.20 -15.05
N ILE A 305 -42.52 -29.10 -15.13
CA ILE A 305 -42.88 -27.95 -15.96
C ILE A 305 -42.21 -28.09 -17.32
N HIS A 306 -43.01 -28.54 -18.29
CA HIS A 306 -42.71 -28.47 -19.71
C HIS A 306 -42.75 -27.01 -20.20
N ILE A 307 -41.60 -26.47 -20.62
CA ILE A 307 -41.53 -25.25 -21.41
C ILE A 307 -41.79 -25.62 -22.88
N ARG A 308 -43.00 -25.30 -23.37
CA ARG A 308 -43.34 -25.35 -24.80
C ARG A 308 -42.93 -24.05 -25.49
N ARG A 309 -42.09 -24.20 -26.51
CA ARG A 309 -41.92 -23.25 -27.62
C ARG A 309 -43.25 -23.01 -28.32
N THR A 310 -43.56 -21.75 -28.59
CA THR A 310 -44.40 -21.35 -29.73
C THR A 310 -43.69 -20.17 -30.41
N ASP A 311 -43.13 -20.46 -31.58
CA ASP A 311 -43.02 -19.49 -32.67
C ASP A 311 -44.44 -19.11 -33.11
N GLU A 312 -44.65 -17.84 -33.45
CA GLU A 312 -45.07 -17.35 -34.76
C GLU A 312 -45.85 -16.00 -34.71
N THR A 313 -45.28 -15.03 -35.43
CA THR A 313 -45.95 -14.12 -36.37
C THR A 313 -46.47 -12.74 -35.91
N LEU A 314 -45.78 -11.73 -36.44
CA LEU A 314 -46.18 -10.38 -36.88
C LEU A 314 -47.54 -9.82 -36.43
N GLU A 315 -47.53 -8.59 -35.89
CA GLU A 315 -48.14 -7.43 -36.54
C GLU A 315 -47.76 -6.07 -35.87
N ARG A 316 -47.31 -5.13 -36.72
CA ARG A 316 -47.54 -3.66 -36.71
C ARG A 316 -47.42 -2.88 -35.39
N SER A 317 -46.32 -2.13 -35.25
CA SER A 317 -46.25 -0.93 -34.38
C SER A 317 -46.47 0.38 -35.16
N PRO A 318 -47.24 1.34 -34.63
CA PRO A 318 -47.48 2.64 -35.25
C PRO A 318 -46.36 3.65 -34.95
N ARG A 319 -46.09 4.51 -35.94
CA ARG A 319 -45.18 5.65 -35.87
C ARG A 319 -45.76 6.75 -34.96
N LEU A 320 -44.96 7.28 -34.04
CA LEU A 320 -45.23 8.54 -33.34
C LEU A 320 -44.48 9.71 -34.01
N PRO A 321 -45.04 10.94 -33.99
CA PRO A 321 -44.54 12.06 -34.76
C PRO A 321 -43.45 12.88 -34.02
N ALA A 322 -42.51 13.37 -34.82
CA ALA A 322 -41.53 14.38 -34.44
C ALA A 322 -42.21 15.74 -34.25
N SER A 323 -41.91 16.42 -33.13
CA SER A 323 -42.21 17.84 -32.92
C SER A 323 -40.92 18.57 -32.60
N ALA A 324 -40.39 19.28 -33.59
CA ALA A 324 -39.34 20.28 -33.44
C ALA A 324 -40.01 21.63 -33.18
N GLN A 325 -39.72 22.26 -32.04
CA GLN A 325 -40.04 23.67 -31.80
C GLN A 325 -38.76 24.49 -31.88
N SER A 326 -38.74 25.32 -32.93
CA SER A 326 -37.79 26.39 -33.19
C SER A 326 -38.14 27.58 -32.29
N PHE A 327 -37.16 28.08 -31.52
CA PHE A 327 -37.24 29.40 -30.89
C PHE A 327 -36.11 30.28 -31.45
N ALA A 328 -36.52 31.36 -32.11
CA ALA A 328 -35.67 32.43 -32.60
C ALA A 328 -35.26 33.38 -31.45
N PRO A 329 -34.11 34.07 -31.54
CA PRO A 329 -33.67 35.04 -30.54
C PRO A 329 -34.32 36.42 -30.76
N PRO A 330 -34.64 37.19 -29.70
CA PRO A 330 -35.03 38.57 -29.88
C PRO A 330 -33.80 39.49 -29.93
N SER A 331 -33.97 40.48 -30.79
CA SER A 331 -33.03 41.48 -31.24
C SER A 331 -32.67 42.51 -30.17
N SER A 332 -31.43 42.99 -30.30
CA SER A 332 -30.83 44.18 -29.73
C SER A 332 -31.75 45.40 -29.65
N ARG A 333 -31.83 46.01 -28.47
CA ARG A 333 -32.29 47.39 -28.28
C ARG A 333 -31.11 48.24 -27.85
N THR A 334 -30.72 49.13 -28.76
CA THR A 334 -29.80 50.24 -28.57
C THR A 334 -30.40 51.24 -27.60
N ASP A 335 -29.68 51.60 -26.55
CA ASP A 335 -29.82 52.92 -25.93
C ASP A 335 -28.42 53.51 -25.68
N ASP A 336 -28.29 54.69 -26.26
CA ASP A 336 -27.17 55.60 -26.34
C ASP A 336 -27.24 56.54 -25.14
N VAL A 337 -26.24 56.51 -24.24
CA VAL A 337 -25.96 57.63 -23.34
C VAL A 337 -24.46 57.89 -23.31
N SER A 338 -24.12 58.94 -24.04
CA SER A 338 -22.85 59.64 -24.05
C SER A 338 -22.41 60.16 -22.66
N ARG A 339 -21.12 59.94 -22.37
CA ARG A 339 -20.10 60.96 -22.04
C ARG A 339 -20.19 61.68 -20.68
N ALA A 340 -19.24 61.36 -19.79
CA ALA A 340 -18.48 62.36 -19.01
C ALA A 340 -17.21 61.74 -18.40
N THR A 341 -16.05 62.11 -18.94
CA THR A 341 -14.73 62.01 -18.31
C THR A 341 -14.58 63.11 -17.24
N PRO A 342 -13.89 62.81 -16.13
CA PRO A 342 -12.83 63.70 -15.66
C PRO A 342 -11.56 62.88 -15.33
N ALA A 343 -10.45 63.17 -15.99
CA ALA A 343 -9.44 64.14 -15.56
C ALA A 343 -8.52 63.57 -14.46
N MET A 344 -7.29 63.32 -14.89
CA MET A 344 -6.13 62.95 -14.09
C MET A 344 -5.97 63.87 -12.87
N HIS A 345 -5.79 63.28 -11.69
CA HIS A 345 -4.97 63.86 -10.63
C HIS A 345 -4.18 62.73 -9.98
N ASP A 346 -2.86 62.82 -10.15
CA ASP A 346 -1.83 62.05 -9.50
C ASP A 346 -1.38 62.85 -8.27
N PRO A 347 -1.61 62.38 -7.03
CA PRO A 347 -0.84 62.81 -5.89
C PRO A 347 0.14 61.70 -5.51
N SER A 348 1.41 61.92 -5.86
CA SER A 348 2.53 61.23 -5.26
C SER A 348 2.48 61.42 -3.73
N MET A 349 2.06 60.39 -2.99
CA MET A 349 2.24 60.31 -1.54
C MET A 349 3.53 59.56 -1.25
N GLU A 350 4.53 60.35 -0.86
CA GLU A 350 5.79 59.92 -0.24
C GLU A 350 5.47 59.34 1.15
N PHE A 351 5.62 58.02 1.31
CA PHE A 351 5.54 57.37 2.62
C PHE A 351 6.94 57.32 3.25
N ASP A 352 7.14 58.13 4.29
CA ASP A 352 8.26 58.04 5.21
C ASP A 352 8.22 56.72 5.98
N ILE A 353 9.20 55.84 5.75
CA ILE A 353 9.38 54.61 6.51
C ILE A 353 10.19 54.95 7.78
N PRO A 354 9.64 54.76 9.00
CA PRO A 354 10.41 54.97 10.22
C PRO A 354 11.49 53.87 10.37
N ARG A 355 12.75 54.31 10.47
CA ARG A 355 13.91 53.45 10.74
C ARG A 355 13.77 52.82 12.13
N LEU A 356 13.67 51.49 12.18
CA LEU A 356 13.76 50.69 13.41
C LEU A 356 15.18 50.75 14.01
N PRO A 357 15.32 50.72 15.35
CA PRO A 357 16.60 50.77 16.04
C PRO A 357 17.38 49.46 15.88
N ARG A 358 18.67 49.58 15.58
CA ARG A 358 19.62 48.47 15.51
C ARG A 358 19.85 47.90 16.92
N HIS A 359 19.57 46.61 17.10
CA HIS A 359 19.96 45.86 18.30
C HIS A 359 21.48 45.68 18.37
N PRO A 360 22.10 45.77 19.57
CA PRO A 360 23.53 45.57 19.75
C PRO A 360 23.93 44.09 19.66
N ALA A 361 25.13 43.88 19.12
CA ALA A 361 25.77 42.60 18.88
C ALA A 361 25.93 41.73 20.15
N ARG A 362 25.70 40.43 19.99
CA ARG A 362 26.04 39.39 20.98
C ARG A 362 27.57 39.30 21.16
N PRO A 363 28.08 39.18 22.40
CA PRO A 363 29.50 38.95 22.63
C PRO A 363 29.87 37.48 22.37
N VAL A 364 31.01 37.30 21.71
CA VAL A 364 31.70 36.04 21.48
C VAL A 364 32.32 35.58 22.80
N LEU A 365 31.93 34.40 23.29
CA LEU A 365 32.58 33.76 24.44
C LEU A 365 33.90 33.12 23.98
N ARG A 366 35.01 33.59 24.55
CA ARG A 366 36.32 32.95 24.51
C ARG A 366 36.30 31.68 25.35
N THR A 367 36.83 30.60 24.80
CA THR A 367 37.29 29.41 25.53
C THR A 367 38.73 29.66 25.97
N ASP A 368 38.95 29.76 27.28
CA ASP A 368 40.28 29.64 27.87
C ASP A 368 40.35 28.34 28.67
N ASP A 369 41.45 27.64 28.43
CA ASP A 369 42.01 26.52 29.19
C ASP A 369 42.10 26.83 30.69
N ASP A 370 41.75 25.86 31.53
CA ASP A 370 42.61 25.43 32.64
C ASP A 370 42.04 24.20 33.36
N ALA A 371 42.88 23.18 33.51
CA ALA A 371 42.68 22.02 34.38
C ALA A 371 42.74 22.44 35.87
N PRO A 372 42.22 21.62 36.80
CA PRO A 372 43.15 20.68 37.43
C PRO A 372 42.55 19.31 37.81
N ALA A 373 43.49 18.39 38.02
CA ALA A 373 43.31 17.01 38.42
C ALA A 373 42.52 16.81 39.73
N SER A 374 41.72 15.74 39.78
CA SER A 374 41.58 14.90 40.97
C SER A 374 41.07 13.50 40.63
N THR A 375 41.83 12.56 41.14
CA THR A 375 41.71 11.10 41.13
C THR A 375 40.50 10.61 41.93
N SER A 376 39.73 9.65 41.39
CA SER A 376 39.00 8.68 42.22
C SER A 376 38.71 7.37 41.47
N ARG A 377 39.67 6.45 41.64
CA ARG A 377 39.57 5.00 41.88
C ARG A 377 38.21 4.30 41.63
N ALA A 378 38.19 3.41 40.64
CA ALA A 378 37.19 2.37 40.44
C ALA A 378 37.42 1.16 41.38
N PRO A 379 36.37 0.40 41.76
CA PRO A 379 36.52 -0.93 42.32
C PRO A 379 36.40 -2.01 41.23
N GLU A 380 37.40 -2.89 41.19
CA GLU A 380 37.45 -4.14 40.43
C GLU A 380 36.58 -5.25 41.07
N PRO A 381 36.28 -6.33 40.33
CA PRO A 381 35.18 -7.26 40.61
C PRO A 381 35.56 -8.38 41.58
N ASP A 382 34.57 -8.79 42.38
CA ASP A 382 34.70 -9.84 43.39
C ASP A 382 34.41 -11.24 42.83
N ALA A 383 35.09 -12.20 43.45
CA ALA A 383 35.44 -13.51 42.94
C ALA A 383 34.33 -14.58 43.04
N ALA A 384 34.35 -15.52 42.11
CA ALA A 384 33.60 -16.76 42.14
C ALA A 384 34.16 -17.77 43.16
N PRO A 385 33.32 -18.58 43.84
CA PRO A 385 33.80 -19.68 44.68
C PRO A 385 34.03 -20.99 43.89
N PRO A 386 34.93 -21.88 44.37
CA PRO A 386 35.28 -23.13 43.71
C PRO A 386 34.36 -24.27 44.16
N VAL A 387 34.02 -25.20 43.24
CA VAL A 387 33.46 -26.51 43.60
C VAL A 387 34.19 -27.62 42.84
N ASP A 388 35.04 -28.28 43.64
CA ASP A 388 35.41 -29.68 43.75
C ASP A 388 35.42 -30.64 42.54
N THR A 389 36.52 -31.38 42.48
CA THR A 389 36.80 -32.48 41.55
C THR A 389 36.98 -33.76 42.36
N SER A 390 36.15 -34.78 42.12
CA SER A 390 36.41 -36.15 42.58
C SER A 390 35.77 -37.21 41.68
N ARG A 391 36.57 -37.64 40.69
CA ARG A 391 36.91 -39.01 40.29
C ARG A 391 36.05 -40.18 40.82
N ALA A 392 35.42 -40.95 39.92
CA ALA A 392 35.55 -42.42 39.78
C ALA A 392 34.78 -42.97 38.54
N THR A 393 35.51 -43.65 37.65
CA THR A 393 35.07 -44.67 36.67
C THR A 393 34.81 -46.03 37.37
N PRO A 394 34.39 -47.17 36.73
CA PRO A 394 34.21 -47.52 35.30
C PRO A 394 32.96 -48.39 34.94
N THR A 395 32.91 -48.85 33.66
CA THR A 395 32.21 -50.06 33.12
C THR A 395 30.73 -49.85 32.79
N ASP A 396 30.21 -50.03 31.56
CA ASP A 396 30.33 -51.20 30.69
C ASP A 396 30.12 -50.87 29.19
N THR A 397 30.79 -51.66 28.35
CA THR A 397 30.67 -51.74 26.88
C THR A 397 29.50 -52.67 26.52
N PRO A 398 28.86 -52.50 25.35
CA PRO A 398 29.01 -53.57 24.37
C PRO A 398 29.29 -53.09 22.94
N GLU A 399 30.06 -53.95 22.27
CA GLU A 399 30.57 -53.92 20.91
C GLU A 399 29.50 -53.98 19.80
N PRO A 400 29.90 -53.72 18.54
CA PRO A 400 29.02 -53.46 17.41
C PRO A 400 28.69 -54.72 16.59
N SER A 401 27.57 -54.68 15.87
CA SER A 401 27.28 -55.62 14.77
C SER A 401 27.59 -54.94 13.44
N GLU A 402 28.60 -55.48 12.76
CA GLU A 402 28.82 -55.38 11.32
C GLU A 402 27.58 -55.86 10.54
N ALA A 403 27.21 -55.14 9.48
CA ALA A 403 26.91 -55.71 8.17
C ALA A 403 26.61 -54.62 7.12
N ALA A 404 27.57 -54.40 6.22
CA ALA A 404 27.41 -54.14 4.76
C ALA A 404 26.64 -52.86 4.32
N ARG A 405 27.06 -52.04 3.36
CA ARG A 405 27.85 -52.19 2.13
C ARG A 405 28.43 -50.82 1.74
N ARG A 406 29.73 -50.74 1.44
CA ARG A 406 30.31 -50.45 0.11
C ARG A 406 29.48 -49.52 -0.79
N VAL A 407 29.89 -48.26 -0.89
CA VAL A 407 29.96 -47.52 -2.16
C VAL A 407 31.27 -46.73 -2.18
N ASP A 408 32.02 -46.94 -3.25
CA ASP A 408 33.23 -46.24 -3.66
C ASP A 408 33.09 -44.71 -3.59
N ARG A 409 34.08 -44.04 -3.00
CA ARG A 409 34.44 -42.68 -3.41
C ARG A 409 35.92 -42.63 -3.71
N GLY A 410 36.19 -42.60 -5.01
CA GLY A 410 37.49 -42.41 -5.60
C GLY A 410 38.12 -41.08 -5.21
N VAL A 411 39.44 -41.16 -5.14
CA VAL A 411 40.38 -40.12 -4.75
C VAL A 411 40.91 -39.42 -6.01
N ARG A 412 41.11 -38.09 -5.90
CA ARG A 412 42.09 -37.23 -6.62
C ARG A 412 41.74 -36.67 -8.03
N PRO A 413 42.49 -35.65 -8.52
CA PRO A 413 42.32 -34.22 -8.20
C PRO A 413 42.21 -33.39 -9.50
N HIS A 414 42.14 -32.06 -9.46
CA HIS A 414 42.92 -31.16 -10.34
C HIS A 414 42.64 -29.71 -9.96
N ARG A 415 43.66 -29.09 -9.37
CA ARG A 415 43.77 -27.66 -9.12
C ARG A 415 44.46 -27.08 -10.35
N THR A 416 43.74 -26.36 -11.18
CA THR A 416 44.30 -25.66 -12.34
C THR A 416 44.41 -24.18 -12.02
N THR A 417 45.64 -23.74 -11.92
CA THR A 417 46.07 -22.34 -11.90
C THR A 417 46.00 -21.76 -13.32
N ALA A 418 45.28 -20.66 -13.51
CA ALA A 418 45.40 -19.74 -14.64
C ALA A 418 44.96 -18.35 -14.14
N ALA A 419 45.90 -17.45 -13.85
CA ALA A 419 46.41 -16.43 -14.77
C ALA A 419 45.53 -15.17 -14.77
N GLU A 420 45.90 -14.23 -13.89
CA GLU A 420 45.46 -12.83 -13.91
C GLU A 420 45.91 -12.14 -15.22
N PRO A 421 45.10 -11.20 -15.74
CA PRO A 421 45.65 -10.04 -16.42
C PRO A 421 45.42 -8.79 -15.56
N ALA A 422 46.55 -8.19 -15.20
CA ALA A 422 46.65 -6.86 -14.62
C ALA A 422 46.07 -5.80 -15.57
N TRP A 423 45.18 -4.96 -15.05
CA TRP A 423 44.99 -3.60 -15.56
C TRP A 423 44.85 -2.64 -14.38
N THR A 424 45.96 -2.00 -14.05
CA THR A 424 46.02 -0.81 -13.20
C THR A 424 45.71 0.42 -14.05
N VAL A 425 44.56 1.08 -13.81
CA VAL A 425 44.40 2.52 -14.12
C VAL A 425 43.71 3.19 -12.93
N ARG A 426 44.54 3.77 -12.05
CA ARG A 426 44.09 4.78 -11.07
C ARG A 426 43.69 6.05 -11.82
N ARG A 427 42.42 6.45 -11.74
CA ARG A 427 42.01 7.86 -11.95
C ARG A 427 41.55 8.43 -10.61
N GLY A 428 42.30 9.42 -10.13
CA GLY A 428 41.92 10.20 -8.95
C GLY A 428 40.64 10.99 -9.23
N ARG A 429 39.61 10.78 -8.40
CA ARG A 429 38.44 11.65 -8.34
C ARG A 429 38.79 12.87 -7.50
N LYS A 430 38.79 14.05 -8.13
CA LYS A 430 38.79 15.34 -7.44
C LYS A 430 37.45 15.48 -6.70
N LEU A 431 37.52 15.71 -5.39
CA LEU A 431 36.41 16.13 -4.56
C LEU A 431 35.89 17.49 -5.07
N ALA A 432 34.63 17.53 -5.50
CA ALA A 432 33.92 18.77 -5.77
C ALA A 432 33.52 19.43 -4.43
N PRO A 433 33.47 20.78 -4.36
CA PRO A 433 33.18 21.50 -3.14
C PRO A 433 31.70 21.34 -2.76
N SER A 434 31.46 21.18 -1.46
CA SER A 434 30.15 21.15 -0.82
C SER A 434 29.35 22.43 -1.13
N LEU A 435 28.30 22.31 -1.95
CA LEU A 435 27.26 23.33 -2.07
C LEU A 435 26.35 23.26 -0.84
N GLY A 436 26.17 24.40 -0.18
CA GLY A 436 25.11 24.59 0.81
C GLY A 436 23.76 24.38 0.15
N ILE A 437 22.99 23.43 0.67
CA ILE A 437 21.62 23.14 0.23
C ILE A 437 20.73 24.20 0.87
N GLU A 438 20.39 25.22 0.09
CA GLU A 438 19.21 26.03 0.33
C GLU A 438 18.01 25.19 -0.13
N LEU A 439 17.15 24.80 0.82
CA LEU A 439 16.03 23.90 0.60
C LEU A 439 14.92 24.64 -0.15
N GLU A 440 15.09 24.81 -1.47
CA GLU A 440 14.04 25.25 -2.37
C GLU A 440 13.09 24.06 -2.60
N SER A 441 11.87 24.15 -2.09
CA SER A 441 10.82 23.14 -2.23
C SER A 441 10.32 23.08 -3.68
N LYS A 442 11.08 22.44 -4.57
CA LYS A 442 10.72 22.20 -5.97
C LYS A 442 9.80 20.98 -6.09
N PHE A 443 8.53 21.19 -5.80
CA PHE A 443 7.50 20.47 -6.54
C PHE A 443 7.17 21.31 -7.79
N PRO A 444 7.19 20.73 -9.01
CA PRO A 444 6.81 21.48 -10.18
C PRO A 444 5.35 21.90 -10.01
N ALA A 445 5.10 23.21 -9.87
CA ALA A 445 3.76 23.76 -9.99
C ALA A 445 3.16 23.19 -11.28
N SER A 446 1.98 22.57 -11.17
CA SER A 446 1.30 22.07 -12.36
C SER A 446 1.17 23.24 -13.34
N PRO A 447 1.49 23.09 -14.64
CA PRO A 447 1.65 24.19 -15.61
C PRO A 447 0.39 25.06 -15.85
N HIS A 448 -0.68 24.80 -15.10
CA HIS A 448 -1.94 25.52 -15.11
C HIS A 448 -2.31 26.12 -13.75
N GLU A 449 -1.37 26.34 -12.82
CA GLU A 449 -1.77 26.89 -11.52
C GLU A 449 -2.24 28.36 -11.59
N PRO A 450 -3.32 28.71 -10.86
CA PRO A 450 -3.76 30.09 -10.68
C PRO A 450 -2.72 30.86 -9.87
N VAL A 451 -1.83 31.52 -10.59
CA VAL A 451 -0.95 32.51 -9.99
C VAL A 451 -1.77 33.78 -9.77
N SER A 452 -1.80 34.29 -8.53
CA SER A 452 -2.34 35.61 -8.24
C SER A 452 -1.57 36.68 -9.00
N ASP A 453 -2.12 37.90 -9.10
CA ASP A 453 -1.43 39.05 -9.71
C ASP A 453 -0.05 39.34 -9.09
N HIS A 454 0.26 38.74 -7.93
CA HIS A 454 1.52 38.85 -7.20
C HIS A 454 2.42 37.60 -7.26
N GLY A 455 2.17 36.65 -8.16
CA GLY A 455 3.06 35.48 -8.29
C GLY A 455 2.78 34.34 -7.30
N SER A 456 1.86 34.53 -6.34
CA SER A 456 1.56 33.53 -5.30
C SER A 456 0.39 32.63 -5.71
N PRO A 457 0.37 31.33 -5.38
CA PRO A 457 -0.79 30.47 -5.60
C PRO A 457 -2.04 31.08 -4.95
N ARG A 458 -3.16 31.15 -5.69
CA ARG A 458 -4.45 31.55 -5.11
C ARG A 458 -4.89 30.51 -4.08
N SER A 459 -5.39 30.99 -2.94
CA SER A 459 -5.89 30.11 -1.89
C SER A 459 -7.12 29.32 -2.34
N LEU A 460 -7.11 28.01 -2.13
CA LEU A 460 -8.22 27.11 -2.44
C LEU A 460 -9.49 27.47 -1.66
N ALA A 461 -9.37 27.93 -0.41
CA ALA A 461 -10.55 28.28 0.38
C ALA A 461 -11.32 29.49 -0.20
N SER A 462 -10.67 30.36 -0.98
CA SER A 462 -11.36 31.47 -1.67
C SER A 462 -12.40 30.99 -2.69
N HIS A 463 -12.36 29.71 -3.07
CA HIS A 463 -13.30 29.07 -3.98
C HIS A 463 -14.48 28.39 -3.27
N VAL A 464 -14.54 28.41 -1.94
CA VAL A 464 -15.62 27.83 -1.14
C VAL A 464 -16.20 28.90 -0.23
N GLU A 465 -17.48 29.19 -0.42
CA GLU A 465 -18.17 30.21 0.36
C GLU A 465 -18.18 29.86 1.87
N GLY A 466 -17.98 30.87 2.71
CA GLY A 466 -18.04 30.73 4.17
C GLY A 466 -16.79 30.14 4.82
N LEU A 467 -15.73 29.80 4.06
CA LEU A 467 -14.49 29.29 4.62
C LEU A 467 -13.47 30.39 4.92
N ARG A 468 -12.91 30.34 6.13
CA ARG A 468 -11.79 31.20 6.55
C ARG A 468 -10.51 30.38 6.63
N VAL A 469 -9.53 30.73 5.80
CA VAL A 469 -8.20 30.08 5.77
C VAL A 469 -7.49 30.26 7.11
N LEU A 470 -6.90 29.17 7.59
CA LEU A 470 -5.94 29.19 8.69
C LEU A 470 -4.52 29.38 8.11
N ALA A 471 -3.72 30.22 8.77
CA ALA A 471 -2.32 30.45 8.37
C ALA A 471 -1.42 29.23 8.66
N ILE A 472 -1.92 28.26 9.42
CA ILE A 472 -1.21 27.04 9.79
C ILE A 472 -1.29 26.05 8.62
N ARG A 473 -0.23 25.28 8.43
CA ARG A 473 -0.17 24.20 7.43
C ARG A 473 0.13 22.86 8.10
N PRO A 474 -0.43 21.74 7.58
CA PRO A 474 -0.04 20.43 8.06
C PRO A 474 1.45 20.16 7.81
N PRO A 475 2.20 19.60 8.78
CA PRO A 475 3.60 19.26 8.59
C PRO A 475 3.79 18.34 7.39
N LYS A 476 4.80 18.63 6.54
CA LYS A 476 5.13 17.90 5.30
C LYS A 476 4.11 18.01 4.16
N PHE A 477 2.98 18.71 4.34
CA PHE A 477 1.93 18.89 3.33
C PHE A 477 1.57 20.38 3.18
N GLU A 478 2.57 21.21 2.87
CA GLU A 478 2.41 22.68 2.81
C GLU A 478 1.44 23.16 1.72
N HIS A 479 1.20 22.31 0.71
CA HIS A 479 0.25 22.55 -0.38
C HIS A 479 -1.21 22.35 0.04
N VAL A 480 -1.46 21.64 1.15
CA VAL A 480 -2.82 21.44 1.67
C VAL A 480 -3.19 22.58 2.61
N GLU A 481 -4.32 23.22 2.34
CA GLU A 481 -4.84 24.31 3.15
C GLU A 481 -5.78 23.78 4.23
N LEU A 482 -5.74 24.42 5.40
CA LEU A 482 -6.72 24.25 6.46
C LEU A 482 -7.61 25.50 6.48
N ALA A 483 -8.91 25.30 6.59
CA ALA A 483 -9.87 26.39 6.78
C ALA A 483 -10.89 26.02 7.85
N VAL A 484 -11.66 27.01 8.30
CA VAL A 484 -12.78 26.83 9.23
C VAL A 484 -14.04 27.45 8.66
N ASP A 485 -15.18 26.81 8.87
CA ASP A 485 -16.49 27.40 8.57
C ASP A 485 -17.02 28.27 9.72
N GLU A 486 -18.17 28.90 9.53
CA GLU A 486 -18.82 29.75 10.54
C GLU A 486 -19.21 28.98 11.82
N ARG A 487 -19.32 27.66 11.76
CA ARG A 487 -19.62 26.78 12.90
C ARG A 487 -18.36 26.32 13.63
N GLY A 488 -17.19 26.77 13.18
CA GLY A 488 -15.90 26.34 13.72
C GLY A 488 -15.50 24.92 13.31
N ARG A 489 -16.18 24.33 12.32
CA ARG A 489 -15.78 23.01 11.79
C ARG A 489 -14.57 23.17 10.90
N MET A 490 -13.67 22.20 10.95
CA MET A 490 -12.43 22.25 10.19
C MET A 490 -12.63 21.68 8.78
N HIS A 491 -12.04 22.34 7.81
CA HIS A 491 -12.06 21.95 6.40
C HIS A 491 -10.63 21.72 5.92
N LEU A 492 -10.43 20.60 5.24
CA LEU A 492 -9.19 20.25 4.57
C LEU A 492 -9.34 20.53 3.07
N LEU A 493 -8.44 21.31 2.47
CA LEU A 493 -8.53 21.66 1.05
C LEU A 493 -7.23 21.30 0.34
N GLY A 494 -7.33 20.44 -0.67
CA GLY A 494 -6.18 20.04 -1.48
C GLY A 494 -6.57 19.66 -2.91
N ARG A 495 -5.56 19.37 -3.72
CA ARG A 495 -5.69 19.00 -5.14
C ARG A 495 -5.63 17.48 -5.32
N GLU A 496 -5.85 17.02 -6.55
CA GLU A 496 -5.78 15.59 -6.92
C GLU A 496 -4.48 14.90 -6.46
N ALA A 497 -3.34 15.59 -6.53
CA ALA A 497 -2.04 15.08 -6.07
C ALA A 497 -2.02 14.76 -4.56
N ASP A 498 -2.88 15.42 -3.79
CA ASP A 498 -2.88 15.39 -2.32
C ASP A 498 -3.88 14.37 -1.79
N LEU A 499 -4.73 13.81 -2.65
CA LEU A 499 -5.82 12.90 -2.30
C LEU A 499 -5.33 11.72 -1.46
N ARG A 500 -4.15 11.17 -1.79
CA ARG A 500 -3.55 10.05 -1.05
C ARG A 500 -3.22 10.40 0.40
N HIS A 501 -3.06 11.68 0.72
CA HIS A 501 -2.65 12.17 2.03
C HIS A 501 -3.81 12.69 2.87
N PHE A 502 -5.00 12.87 2.30
CA PHE A 502 -6.16 13.46 3.00
C PHE A 502 -6.46 12.75 4.31
N ARG A 503 -6.55 11.42 4.31
CA ARG A 503 -6.87 10.65 5.53
C ARG A 503 -5.85 10.86 6.65
N ARG A 504 -4.56 10.88 6.29
CA ARG A 504 -3.47 11.14 7.25
C ARG A 504 -3.54 12.56 7.81
N ILE A 505 -3.80 13.54 6.95
CA ILE A 505 -3.88 14.95 7.37
C ILE A 505 -5.13 15.20 8.21
N GLU A 506 -6.25 14.58 7.87
CA GLU A 506 -7.48 14.60 8.65
C GLU A 506 -7.25 14.05 10.06
N GLN A 507 -6.63 12.87 10.19
CA GLN A 507 -6.28 12.29 11.49
C GLN A 507 -5.34 13.21 12.28
N TRP A 508 -4.32 13.78 11.63
CA TRP A 508 -3.42 14.75 12.25
C TRP A 508 -4.19 15.98 12.74
N ALA A 509 -5.08 16.55 11.94
CA ALA A 509 -5.86 17.73 12.26
C ALA A 509 -6.80 17.48 13.45
N LEU A 510 -7.44 16.30 13.49
CA LEU A 510 -8.27 15.86 14.61
C LEU A 510 -7.47 15.65 15.90
N ALA A 511 -6.29 15.03 15.81
CA ALA A 511 -5.43 14.78 16.95
C ALA A 511 -4.84 16.08 17.55
N HIS A 512 -4.68 17.12 16.73
CA HIS A 512 -4.08 18.40 17.13
C HIS A 512 -5.10 19.54 17.19
N CYS A 513 -6.41 19.24 17.22
CA CYS A 513 -7.46 20.26 17.11
C CYS A 513 -7.37 21.36 18.18
N GLU A 514 -7.01 21.01 19.42
CA GLU A 514 -6.84 21.99 20.52
C GLU A 514 -5.66 22.95 20.25
N ILE A 515 -4.54 22.42 19.76
CA ILE A 515 -3.36 23.23 19.43
C ILE A 515 -3.65 24.14 18.23
N LEU A 516 -4.34 23.60 17.21
CA LEU A 516 -4.78 24.37 16.05
C LEU A 516 -5.75 25.47 16.46
N ALA A 517 -6.66 25.21 17.40
CA ALA A 517 -7.61 26.20 17.91
C ALA A 517 -6.87 27.35 18.60
N MET A 518 -5.92 27.03 19.48
CA MET A 518 -5.08 28.04 20.15
C MET A 518 -4.32 28.90 19.15
N ALA A 519 -3.66 28.27 18.17
CA ALA A 519 -2.87 28.98 17.15
C ALA A 519 -3.74 29.80 16.17
N ALA A 520 -5.01 29.40 15.97
CA ALA A 520 -5.98 30.15 15.19
C ALA A 520 -6.60 31.34 15.95
N GLY A 521 -6.36 31.49 17.26
CA GLY A 521 -6.96 32.56 18.08
C GLY A 521 -8.06 32.09 19.04
N GLY A 522 -8.05 30.82 19.44
CA GLY A 522 -8.83 30.22 20.53
C GLY A 522 -10.29 29.91 20.21
N ASN A 523 -10.99 30.80 19.50
CA ASN A 523 -12.44 30.71 19.31
C ASN A 523 -12.86 30.36 17.87
N LEU A 524 -11.89 30.13 16.98
CA LEU A 524 -12.15 29.90 15.55
C LEU A 524 -12.45 28.45 15.20
N ILE A 525 -11.97 27.51 16.01
CA ILE A 525 -12.18 26.08 15.81
C ILE A 525 -13.00 25.58 16.99
N ASP A 526 -14.13 24.93 16.69
CA ASP A 526 -14.89 24.20 17.69
C ASP A 526 -14.19 22.87 17.98
N VAL A 527 -13.43 22.82 19.07
CA VAL A 527 -12.69 21.62 19.50
C VAL A 527 -13.61 20.44 19.86
N SER A 528 -14.91 20.70 20.08
CA SER A 528 -15.90 19.63 20.30
C SER A 528 -16.36 18.97 18.99
N CYS A 529 -16.20 19.66 17.86
CA CYS A 529 -16.46 19.10 16.55
C CYS A 529 -15.34 18.12 16.15
N ARG A 530 -15.67 16.84 16.09
CA ARG A 530 -14.76 15.76 15.68
C ARG A 530 -14.87 15.40 14.20
N GLU A 531 -15.47 16.28 13.40
CA GLU A 531 -15.65 16.09 11.96
C GLU A 531 -14.73 17.06 11.20
N VAL A 532 -13.99 16.53 10.23
CA VAL A 532 -13.22 17.34 9.27
C VAL A 532 -13.81 17.12 7.89
N VAL A 533 -14.17 18.21 7.22
CA VAL A 533 -14.73 18.13 5.87
C VAL A 533 -13.61 18.24 4.85
N SER A 534 -13.42 17.22 4.03
CA SER A 534 -12.39 17.20 2.99
C SER A 534 -12.91 17.76 1.66
N HIS A 535 -12.16 18.66 1.05
CA HIS A 535 -12.42 19.30 -0.24
C HIS A 535 -11.31 18.97 -1.23
N LEU A 536 -11.65 18.31 -2.34
CA LEU A 536 -10.73 17.98 -3.42
C LEU A 536 -11.00 18.87 -4.63
N PHE A 537 -9.98 19.58 -5.09
CA PHE A 537 -10.03 20.40 -6.29
C PHE A 537 -9.32 19.71 -7.45
N THR A 538 -9.99 19.61 -8.60
CA THR A 538 -9.40 19.05 -9.83
C THR A 538 -9.75 19.91 -11.04
N ASP A 539 -8.87 19.95 -12.03
CA ASP A 539 -9.16 20.46 -13.37
C ASP A 539 -9.68 19.35 -14.31
N GLN A 540 -9.71 18.10 -13.83
CA GLN A 540 -10.06 16.89 -14.59
C GLN A 540 -11.15 16.09 -13.86
N PRO A 541 -12.42 16.55 -13.88
CA PRO A 541 -13.50 15.94 -13.11
C PRO A 541 -13.73 14.45 -13.43
N ALA A 542 -13.43 14.01 -14.65
CA ALA A 542 -13.55 12.60 -15.05
C ALA A 542 -12.59 11.67 -14.29
N ARG A 543 -11.46 12.17 -13.76
CA ARG A 543 -10.48 11.36 -13.01
C ARG A 543 -10.89 11.07 -11.58
N VAL A 544 -11.79 11.89 -11.03
CA VAL A 544 -12.25 11.80 -9.63
C VAL A 544 -13.72 11.39 -9.55
N SER A 545 -14.32 10.91 -10.65
CA SER A 545 -15.73 10.57 -10.72
C SER A 545 -16.11 9.38 -9.83
N ASP A 546 -15.14 8.54 -9.45
CA ASP A 546 -15.34 7.44 -8.51
C ASP A 546 -15.45 7.90 -7.05
N LEU A 547 -15.21 9.18 -6.76
CA LEU A 547 -15.22 9.74 -5.40
C LEU A 547 -16.56 10.40 -5.00
N TYR A 548 -17.58 10.39 -5.86
CA TYR A 548 -18.84 11.12 -5.62
C TYR A 548 -19.54 10.74 -4.29
N ASP A 549 -19.39 9.49 -3.84
CA ASP A 549 -19.99 8.95 -2.61
C ASP A 549 -18.95 8.70 -1.49
N SER A 550 -17.72 9.22 -1.64
CA SER A 550 -16.64 8.98 -0.68
C SER A 550 -16.72 9.84 0.60
N GLY A 551 -17.69 10.76 0.67
CA GLY A 551 -17.76 11.80 1.70
C GLY A 551 -16.83 13.01 1.44
N ILE A 552 -15.97 12.94 0.40
CA ILE A 552 -15.13 14.07 -0.04
C ILE A 552 -15.95 15.01 -0.91
N ARG A 553 -15.87 16.32 -0.65
CA ARG A 553 -16.48 17.36 -1.49
C ARG A 553 -15.58 17.67 -2.67
N LEU A 554 -16.06 17.38 -3.86
CA LEU A 554 -15.35 17.54 -5.13
C LEU A 554 -15.66 18.91 -5.73
N HIS A 555 -14.63 19.60 -6.20
CA HIS A 555 -14.72 20.90 -6.85
C HIS A 555 -13.96 20.85 -8.18
N VAL A 556 -14.58 21.33 -9.25
CA VAL A 556 -13.87 21.55 -10.52
C VAL A 556 -13.29 22.96 -10.53
N LEU A 557 -12.00 23.08 -10.82
CA LEU A 557 -11.33 24.35 -11.10
C LEU A 557 -11.05 24.44 -12.60
N ALA A 558 -11.68 25.41 -13.26
CA ALA A 558 -11.47 25.66 -14.68
C ALA A 558 -10.98 27.10 -14.91
N PRO A 559 -9.98 27.32 -15.77
CA PRO A 559 -9.65 28.66 -16.21
C PRO A 559 -10.79 29.19 -17.09
N VAL A 560 -11.20 30.43 -16.85
CA VAL A 560 -12.25 31.11 -17.61
C VAL A 560 -11.75 32.45 -18.12
N ASP A 561 -11.95 32.72 -19.41
CA ASP A 561 -11.63 34.03 -19.97
C ASP A 561 -12.85 34.95 -19.78
N THR A 562 -12.67 36.05 -19.03
CA THR A 562 -13.69 37.07 -18.80
C THR A 562 -13.34 38.36 -19.55
N ALA A 563 -14.30 39.29 -19.67
CA ALA A 563 -14.04 40.61 -20.26
C ALA A 563 -12.94 41.40 -19.51
N HIS A 564 -12.67 41.05 -18.25
CA HIS A 564 -11.65 41.68 -17.40
C HIS A 564 -10.33 40.89 -17.32
N GLY A 565 -10.19 39.82 -18.10
CA GLY A 565 -8.99 38.97 -18.12
C GLY A 565 -9.28 37.50 -17.82
N ARG A 566 -8.23 36.68 -17.83
CA ARG A 566 -8.32 35.25 -17.49
C ARG A 566 -8.45 35.10 -15.98
N GLY A 567 -9.55 34.49 -15.55
CA GLY A 567 -9.82 34.13 -14.17
C GLY A 567 -9.93 32.62 -13.98
N TRP A 568 -10.34 32.23 -12.78
CA TRP A 568 -10.62 30.84 -12.43
C TRP A 568 -12.04 30.74 -11.91
N TYR A 569 -12.75 29.74 -12.39
CA TYR A 569 -14.08 29.38 -11.97
C TYR A 569 -14.02 28.08 -11.16
N SER A 570 -14.70 28.07 -10.03
CA SER A 570 -14.89 26.88 -9.21
C SER A 570 -16.36 26.51 -9.17
N ALA A 571 -16.67 25.23 -9.36
CA ALA A 571 -18.02 24.72 -9.15
C ALA A 571 -17.98 23.41 -8.35
N PRO A 572 -18.90 23.21 -7.39
CA PRO A 572 -19.02 21.92 -6.71
C PRO A 572 -19.49 20.86 -7.72
N LEU A 573 -18.83 19.70 -7.69
CA LEU A 573 -19.16 18.54 -8.53
C LEU A 573 -20.17 17.63 -7.82
N ASN A 574 -20.05 17.48 -6.50
CA ASN A 574 -21.07 16.88 -5.64
C ASN A 574 -21.55 17.94 -4.64
N GLY A 575 -22.87 18.17 -4.63
CA GLY A 575 -23.49 19.11 -3.70
C GLY A 575 -23.64 18.49 -2.31
N PRO A 576 -23.68 19.31 -1.24
CA PRO A 576 -24.23 18.82 0.02
C PRO A 576 -25.65 18.31 -0.23
N GLU A 577 -25.97 17.11 0.27
CA GLU A 577 -27.37 16.75 0.47
C GLU A 577 -28.01 17.88 1.28
N GLY A 578 -28.92 18.62 0.65
CA GLY A 578 -29.62 19.75 1.25
C GLY A 578 -30.54 19.32 2.38
#